data_AF-A0A0N8VMP0-F1
#
_entry.id   AF-A0A0N8VMP0-F1
#
_cell.length_a   1.000
_cell.length_b   1.000
_cell.length_c   1.000
_cell.angle_alpha   90.00
_cell.angle_beta   90.00
_cell.angle_gamma   90.00
#
_symmetry.space_group_name_H-M   'P 1'
#
loop_
_entity.id
_entity.type
_entity.pdbx_description
1 polymer ?
#
loop_
_entity_poly.entity_id
_entity_poly.type
_entity_poly.pdbx_seq_one_letter_code
_entity_poly.pdbx_strand_id
1 'polypeptide(L)'
;MGNFTYLKNLSANKKRGLNRLQVCLDSKKQLACFLFIILFLSFKSTAQNNFSLQSPQFYKVISFGEKIDFGDIDSSISWTVSNSQSNINVNLHGNEINNYVFDETGEYDIHFQENKKHDDECIHPMYAERFRIKVEPVKLSFDFSKIQFSEKLEKGRNYNDLIITVPVQIVTKNTSITKLSAPGMSVTGLEVSLTAQPVEKEIILTNKVQLLKYKVSGMISRETYLMFDFYDFNNQVQTYNLRQIIK
;
A
#
# COMPACT_ATOMS: atom_id res chain seq x y z
N MET A 1 -53.41 -19.08 80.38
CA MET A 1 -52.06 -18.56 80.03
C MET A 1 -51.69 -19.06 78.63
N GLY A 2 -51.93 -18.26 77.57
CA GLY A 2 -51.80 -18.73 76.17
C GLY A 2 -51.21 -17.73 75.17
N ASN A 3 -50.60 -16.62 75.62
CA ASN A 3 -50.17 -15.53 74.72
C ASN A 3 -48.65 -15.41 74.48
N PHE A 4 -47.81 -16.26 75.08
CA PHE A 4 -46.35 -16.18 74.88
C PHE A 4 -45.85 -16.94 73.65
N THR A 5 -46.60 -17.91 73.14
CA THR A 5 -46.17 -18.77 72.03
C THR A 5 -46.35 -18.10 70.66
N TYR A 6 -47.39 -17.26 70.52
CA TYR A 6 -47.73 -16.59 69.27
C TYR A 6 -46.72 -15.50 68.88
N LEU A 7 -46.29 -14.68 69.84
CA LEU A 7 -45.31 -13.60 69.61
C LEU A 7 -43.90 -14.14 69.30
N LYS A 8 -43.50 -15.28 69.89
CA LYS A 8 -42.22 -15.95 69.53
C LYS A 8 -42.22 -16.46 68.09
N ASN A 9 -43.33 -17.01 67.61
CA ASN A 9 -43.45 -17.51 66.23
C ASN A 9 -43.44 -16.37 65.19
N LEU A 10 -44.06 -15.22 65.49
CA LEU A 10 -44.01 -14.03 64.62
C LEU A 10 -42.59 -13.45 64.49
N SER A 11 -41.85 -13.36 65.59
CA SER A 11 -40.46 -12.88 65.59
C SER A 11 -39.52 -13.82 64.83
N ALA A 12 -39.66 -15.14 65.02
CA ALA A 12 -38.85 -16.14 64.33
C ALA A 12 -39.10 -16.15 62.80
N ASN A 13 -40.35 -15.97 62.37
CA ASN A 13 -40.69 -15.91 60.95
C ASN A 13 -40.20 -14.62 60.26
N LYS A 14 -40.23 -13.47 60.95
CA LYS A 14 -39.66 -12.21 60.43
C LYS A 14 -38.14 -12.32 60.25
N LYS A 15 -37.43 -12.95 61.20
CA LYS A 15 -35.97 -13.16 61.13
C LYS A 15 -35.58 -14.14 60.02
N ARG A 16 -36.37 -15.20 59.78
CA ARG A 16 -36.17 -16.11 58.63
C ARG A 16 -36.42 -15.42 57.28
N GLY A 17 -37.43 -14.55 57.18
CA GLY A 17 -37.72 -13.80 55.95
C GLY A 17 -36.60 -12.83 55.55
N LEU A 18 -36.05 -12.09 56.51
CA LEU A 18 -34.91 -11.19 56.31
C LEU A 18 -33.64 -11.94 55.91
N ASN A 19 -33.33 -13.08 56.56
CA ASN A 19 -32.19 -13.90 56.18
C ASN A 19 -32.33 -14.49 54.76
N ARG A 20 -33.53 -14.86 54.33
CA ARG A 20 -33.78 -15.33 52.95
C ARG A 20 -33.61 -14.23 51.90
N LEU A 21 -34.04 -12.99 52.21
CA LEU A 21 -33.84 -11.84 51.32
C LEU A 21 -32.37 -11.46 51.19
N GLN A 22 -31.61 -11.53 52.29
CA GLN A 22 -30.18 -11.22 52.30
C GLN A 22 -29.35 -12.26 51.52
N VAL A 23 -29.64 -13.56 51.68
CA VAL A 23 -29.02 -14.64 50.89
C VAL A 23 -29.35 -14.54 49.40
N CYS A 24 -30.58 -14.11 49.06
CA CYS A 24 -30.99 -13.93 47.66
C CYS A 24 -30.33 -12.70 47.00
N LEU A 25 -30.12 -11.61 47.75
CA LEU A 25 -29.36 -10.44 47.27
C LEU A 25 -27.87 -10.76 47.07
N ASP A 26 -27.25 -11.51 47.98
CA ASP A 26 -25.85 -11.91 47.85
C ASP A 26 -25.64 -12.88 46.69
N SER A 27 -26.57 -13.82 46.48
CA SER A 27 -26.52 -14.73 45.32
C SER A 27 -26.63 -13.99 43.98
N LYS A 28 -27.49 -12.95 43.87
CA LYS A 28 -27.58 -12.12 42.66
C LYS A 28 -26.33 -11.27 42.42
N LYS A 29 -25.71 -10.74 43.47
CA LYS A 29 -24.43 -10.00 43.36
C LYS A 29 -23.28 -10.92 42.96
N GLN A 30 -23.23 -12.13 43.50
CA GLN A 30 -22.25 -13.14 43.13
C GLN A 30 -22.43 -13.60 41.68
N LEU A 31 -23.67 -13.80 41.22
CA LEU A 31 -23.96 -14.15 39.82
C LEU A 31 -23.56 -13.01 38.87
N ALA A 32 -23.83 -11.76 39.23
CA ALA A 32 -23.42 -10.58 38.46
C ALA A 32 -21.88 -10.45 38.39
N CYS A 33 -21.17 -10.71 39.49
CA CYS A 33 -19.70 -10.72 39.50
C CYS A 33 -19.14 -11.87 38.64
N PHE A 34 -19.77 -13.05 38.65
CA PHE A 34 -19.35 -14.19 37.84
C PHE A 34 -19.56 -13.93 36.35
N LEU A 35 -20.69 -13.31 35.96
CA LEU A 35 -20.95 -12.87 34.59
C LEU A 35 -19.95 -11.80 34.11
N PHE A 36 -19.53 -10.89 35.01
CA PHE A 36 -18.51 -9.89 34.70
C PHE A 36 -17.14 -10.53 34.43
N ILE A 37 -16.75 -11.55 35.20
CA ILE A 37 -15.47 -12.26 35.02
C ILE A 37 -15.43 -13.04 33.69
N ILE A 38 -16.55 -13.63 33.25
CA ILE A 38 -16.64 -14.34 31.96
C ILE A 38 -16.49 -13.38 30.77
N LEU A 39 -16.96 -12.14 30.90
CA LEU A 39 -16.80 -11.08 29.89
C LEU A 39 -15.35 -10.60 29.72
N PHE A 40 -14.50 -10.73 30.73
CA PHE A 40 -13.07 -10.40 30.63
C PHE A 40 -12.18 -11.57 30.20
N LEU A 41 -12.64 -12.82 30.35
CA LEU A 41 -11.91 -14.03 29.92
C LEU A 41 -12.07 -14.36 28.42
N SER A 42 -12.91 -13.62 27.69
CA SER A 42 -13.14 -13.83 26.25
C SER A 42 -12.14 -13.10 25.35
N PHE A 43 -11.21 -12.31 25.90
CA PHE A 43 -10.08 -11.79 25.14
C PHE A 43 -8.98 -12.85 25.05
N LYS A 44 -9.16 -13.82 24.15
CA LYS A 44 -7.99 -14.50 23.59
C LYS A 44 -7.24 -13.45 22.77
N SER A 45 -6.15 -12.91 23.34
CA SER A 45 -5.12 -12.29 22.54
C SER A 45 -4.52 -13.38 21.65
N THR A 46 -5.07 -13.51 20.44
CA THR A 46 -4.28 -14.04 19.33
C THR A 46 -3.22 -12.99 19.05
N ALA A 47 -2.06 -13.13 19.68
CA ALA A 47 -0.84 -12.64 19.08
C ALA A 47 -0.73 -13.36 17.74
N GLN A 48 -1.20 -12.70 16.67
CA GLN A 48 -0.79 -13.04 15.33
C GLN A 48 0.69 -12.74 15.29
N ASN A 49 1.50 -13.73 15.63
CA ASN A 49 2.78 -13.89 14.98
C ASN A 49 2.44 -14.17 13.51
N ASN A 50 2.09 -13.10 12.79
CA ASN A 50 2.38 -13.01 11.38
C ASN A 50 3.90 -13.00 11.32
N PHE A 51 4.51 -14.18 11.52
CA PHE A 51 5.73 -14.48 10.82
C PHE A 51 5.27 -14.47 9.37
N SER A 52 5.29 -13.27 8.79
CA SER A 52 5.29 -13.15 7.36
C SER A 52 6.46 -14.02 6.95
N LEU A 53 6.17 -15.21 6.43
CA LEU A 53 6.94 -15.70 5.31
C LEU A 53 7.02 -14.48 4.40
N GLN A 54 8.14 -13.76 4.46
CA GLN A 54 8.41 -12.68 3.54
C GLN A 54 8.30 -13.37 2.19
N SER A 55 7.15 -13.21 1.53
CA SER A 55 7.05 -13.32 0.09
C SER A 55 8.30 -12.60 -0.40
N PRO A 56 9.23 -13.29 -1.09
CA PRO A 56 10.53 -12.72 -1.32
C PRO A 56 10.32 -11.42 -2.10
N GLN A 57 10.46 -10.30 -1.40
CA GLN A 57 9.98 -9.01 -1.90
C GLN A 57 10.90 -8.62 -3.05
N PHE A 58 10.33 -8.36 -4.21
CA PHE A 58 11.13 -7.81 -5.31
C PHE A 58 11.66 -6.46 -4.87
N TYR A 59 12.96 -6.24 -5.09
CA TYR A 59 13.58 -4.94 -4.90
C TYR A 59 12.88 -3.89 -5.76
N LYS A 60 12.55 -4.26 -7.01
CA LYS A 60 11.80 -3.43 -7.94
C LYS A 60 10.98 -4.28 -8.92
N VAL A 61 9.84 -3.75 -9.35
CA VAL A 61 9.05 -4.27 -10.47
C VAL A 61 9.12 -3.26 -11.61
N ILE A 62 9.56 -3.69 -12.78
CA ILE A 62 9.81 -2.82 -13.94
C ILE A 62 9.15 -3.35 -15.19
N SER A 63 8.95 -2.48 -16.19
CA SER A 63 8.53 -2.92 -17.52
C SER A 63 9.72 -3.45 -18.30
N PHE A 64 9.47 -4.35 -19.25
CA PHE A 64 10.50 -4.74 -20.21
C PHE A 64 11.11 -3.51 -20.93
N GLY A 65 12.40 -3.61 -21.24
CA GLY A 65 13.16 -2.54 -21.89
C GLY A 65 13.43 -1.32 -21.00
N GLU A 66 13.24 -1.43 -19.68
CA GLU A 66 13.65 -0.41 -18.72
C GLU A 66 15.07 -0.67 -18.20
N LYS A 67 15.67 0.40 -17.66
CA LYS A 67 16.93 0.38 -16.90
C LYS A 67 16.62 0.74 -15.45
N ILE A 68 17.51 0.37 -14.53
CA ILE A 68 17.42 0.80 -13.14
C ILE A 68 18.66 1.62 -12.82
N ASP A 69 18.43 2.82 -12.30
CA ASP A 69 19.49 3.66 -11.76
C ASP A 69 19.75 3.27 -10.30
N PHE A 70 20.94 2.74 -10.03
CA PHE A 70 21.44 2.43 -8.70
C PHE A 70 22.30 3.57 -8.14
N GLY A 71 22.38 4.72 -8.80
CA GLY A 71 23.26 5.82 -8.42
C GLY A 71 24.70 5.57 -8.84
N ASP A 72 25.64 6.30 -8.24
CA ASP A 72 27.07 6.16 -8.57
C ASP A 72 27.71 4.98 -7.84
N ILE A 73 28.19 4.01 -8.61
CA ILE A 73 28.76 2.75 -8.13
C ILE A 73 30.25 2.67 -8.49
N ASP A 74 31.07 2.47 -7.47
CA ASP A 74 32.53 2.30 -7.59
C ASP A 74 32.87 1.15 -8.56
N SER A 75 33.86 1.37 -9.44
CA SER A 75 34.31 0.40 -10.44
C SER A 75 34.79 -0.96 -9.88
N SER A 76 35.16 -1.01 -8.59
CA SER A 76 35.61 -2.23 -7.91
C SER A 76 34.46 -3.18 -7.54
N ILE A 77 33.22 -2.71 -7.58
CA ILE A 77 32.03 -3.51 -7.33
C ILE A 77 31.71 -4.35 -8.56
N SER A 78 31.32 -5.61 -8.35
CA SER A 78 30.82 -6.48 -9.40
C SER A 78 29.38 -6.88 -9.18
N TRP A 79 28.66 -7.03 -10.30
CA TRP A 79 27.28 -7.45 -10.36
C TRP A 79 27.17 -8.70 -11.23
N THR A 80 26.32 -9.64 -10.84
CA THR A 80 25.85 -10.70 -11.73
C THR A 80 24.35 -10.56 -11.90
N VAL A 81 23.90 -10.40 -13.14
CA VAL A 81 22.50 -10.35 -13.54
C VAL A 81 22.13 -11.68 -14.17
N SER A 82 21.15 -12.37 -13.60
CA SER A 82 20.75 -13.69 -14.10
C SER A 82 19.24 -13.83 -14.22
N ASN A 83 18.79 -14.54 -15.26
CA ASN A 83 17.41 -14.97 -15.45
C ASN A 83 17.45 -16.37 -16.05
N SER A 84 17.10 -17.37 -15.24
CA SER A 84 17.21 -18.79 -15.61
C SER A 84 16.24 -19.20 -16.72
N GLN A 85 15.06 -18.58 -16.79
CA GLN A 85 14.06 -18.89 -17.81
C GLN A 85 14.53 -18.48 -19.21
N SER A 86 15.28 -17.38 -19.30
CA SER A 86 15.80 -16.82 -20.55
C SER A 86 17.28 -17.13 -20.78
N ASN A 87 17.91 -17.98 -19.94
CA ASN A 87 19.34 -18.31 -19.98
C ASN A 87 20.27 -17.07 -19.96
N ILE A 88 19.89 -16.04 -19.20
CA ILE A 88 20.70 -14.84 -19.03
C ILE A 88 21.64 -15.05 -17.84
N ASN A 89 22.93 -14.78 -18.03
CA ASN A 89 23.93 -14.69 -16.97
C ASN A 89 25.02 -13.71 -17.43
N VAL A 90 24.99 -12.49 -16.90
CA VAL A 90 25.87 -11.38 -17.31
C VAL A 90 26.60 -10.84 -16.09
N ASN A 91 27.91 -10.69 -16.20
CA ASN A 91 28.72 -10.01 -15.20
C ASN A 91 28.95 -8.57 -15.64
N LEU A 92 28.76 -7.63 -14.70
CA LEU A 92 28.91 -6.19 -14.90
C LEU A 92 29.77 -5.60 -13.78
N HIS A 93 30.37 -4.44 -14.03
CA HIS A 93 31.23 -3.74 -13.07
C HIS A 93 30.79 -2.30 -12.84
N GLY A 94 30.82 -1.86 -11.58
CA GLY A 94 30.48 -0.49 -11.18
C GLY A 94 29.18 0.01 -11.81
N ASN A 95 29.27 1.14 -12.50
CA ASN A 95 28.15 1.83 -13.16
C ASN A 95 27.60 1.14 -14.43
N GLU A 96 28.16 0.02 -14.89
CA GLU A 96 27.61 -0.73 -16.03
C GLU A 96 26.18 -1.23 -15.77
N ILE A 97 25.86 -1.53 -14.50
CA ILE A 97 24.51 -1.95 -14.08
C ILE A 97 23.43 -0.91 -14.43
N ASN A 98 23.76 0.38 -14.36
CA ASN A 98 22.82 1.47 -14.66
C ASN A 98 22.49 1.56 -16.16
N ASN A 99 23.33 0.97 -17.01
CA ASN A 99 23.14 0.91 -18.45
C ASN A 99 22.51 -0.39 -18.93
N TYR A 100 22.43 -1.41 -18.08
CA TYR A 100 21.83 -2.70 -18.41
C TYR A 100 20.33 -2.55 -18.66
N VAL A 101 19.88 -3.04 -19.82
CA VAL A 101 18.48 -3.01 -20.24
C VAL A 101 17.83 -4.35 -19.94
N PHE A 102 16.76 -4.34 -19.16
CA PHE A 102 16.00 -5.54 -18.81
C PHE A 102 14.98 -5.86 -19.91
N ASP A 103 15.43 -6.42 -21.02
CA ASP A 103 14.57 -6.69 -22.17
C ASP A 103 13.68 -7.92 -22.00
N GLU A 104 14.18 -9.02 -21.42
CA GLU A 104 13.39 -10.25 -21.28
C GLU A 104 12.47 -10.19 -20.07
N THR A 105 11.25 -10.72 -20.22
CA THR A 105 10.26 -10.73 -19.14
C THR A 105 10.55 -11.84 -18.15
N GLY A 106 10.23 -11.64 -16.88
CA GLY A 106 10.41 -12.65 -15.84
C GLY A 106 11.15 -12.11 -14.62
N GLU A 107 11.60 -13.04 -13.77
CA GLU A 107 12.33 -12.71 -12.54
C GLU A 107 13.83 -12.76 -12.81
N TYR A 108 14.53 -11.72 -12.39
CA TYR A 108 15.98 -11.62 -12.42
C TYR A 108 16.53 -11.71 -11.00
N ASP A 109 17.55 -12.54 -10.83
CA ASP A 109 18.38 -12.55 -9.63
C ASP A 109 19.61 -11.67 -9.87
N ILE A 110 19.79 -10.69 -8.99
CA ILE A 110 20.93 -9.78 -8.97
C ILE A 110 21.83 -10.15 -7.81
N HIS A 111 23.08 -10.47 -8.11
CA HIS A 111 24.12 -10.68 -7.12
C HIS A 111 25.03 -9.45 -7.10
N PHE A 112 25.14 -8.79 -5.95
CA PHE A 112 26.02 -7.65 -5.70
C PHE A 112 27.24 -8.12 -4.89
N GLN A 113 28.45 -7.79 -5.34
CA GLN A 113 29.69 -8.10 -4.64
C GLN A 113 30.53 -6.85 -4.46
N GLU A 114 30.84 -6.56 -3.20
CA GLU A 114 31.69 -5.45 -2.80
C GLU A 114 32.83 -6.00 -1.95
N ASN A 115 34.07 -5.78 -2.42
CA ASN A 115 35.29 -6.25 -1.74
C ASN A 115 35.99 -5.14 -0.94
N LYS A 116 35.36 -3.97 -0.82
CA LYS A 116 35.94 -2.80 -0.14
C LYS A 116 35.53 -2.78 1.33
N LYS A 117 36.49 -2.53 2.21
CA LYS A 117 36.20 -2.16 3.60
C LYS A 117 35.86 -0.67 3.61
N HIS A 118 34.64 -0.35 4.01
CA HIS A 118 34.30 0.99 4.51
C HIS A 118 34.86 1.09 5.93
N ASP A 119 35.36 2.27 6.32
CA ASP A 119 36.19 2.51 7.51
C ASP A 119 35.72 1.82 8.83
N ASP A 120 36.63 1.74 9.81
CA ASP A 120 36.59 0.92 11.04
C ASP A 120 35.32 1.03 11.93
N GLU A 121 34.35 1.88 11.62
CA GLU A 121 33.13 2.08 12.43
C GLU A 121 31.83 1.58 11.76
N CYS A 122 31.84 1.20 10.47
CA CYS A 122 30.67 0.53 9.88
C CYS A 122 30.99 -0.32 8.64
N ILE A 123 31.00 -1.65 8.81
CA ILE A 123 31.13 -2.61 7.71
C ILE A 123 29.73 -3.07 7.32
N HIS A 124 29.12 -2.40 6.36
CA HIS A 124 27.99 -2.98 5.63
C HIS A 124 28.09 -2.65 4.14
N PRO A 125 27.74 -3.60 3.26
CA PRO A 125 27.68 -3.33 1.84
C PRO A 125 26.59 -2.29 1.52
N MET A 126 26.74 -1.59 0.39
CA MET A 126 25.73 -0.62 -0.09
C MET A 126 24.38 -1.27 -0.39
N TYR A 127 24.39 -2.54 -0.82
CA TYR A 127 23.22 -3.34 -1.14
C TYR A 127 23.27 -4.71 -0.47
N ALA A 128 22.12 -5.37 -0.38
CA ALA A 128 22.09 -6.80 -0.06
C ALA A 128 22.86 -7.59 -1.13
N GLU A 129 23.60 -8.61 -0.71
CA GLU A 129 24.39 -9.48 -1.61
C GLU A 129 23.52 -10.05 -2.73
N ARG A 130 22.25 -10.35 -2.45
CA ARG A 130 21.30 -10.83 -3.45
C ARG A 130 19.94 -10.17 -3.31
N PHE A 131 19.37 -9.79 -4.44
CA PHE A 131 18.00 -9.30 -4.51
C PHE A 131 17.37 -9.61 -5.88
N ARG A 132 16.05 -9.45 -5.98
CA ARG A 132 15.29 -9.86 -7.16
C ARG A 132 14.59 -8.69 -7.81
N ILE A 133 14.60 -8.66 -9.13
CA ILE A 133 13.86 -7.70 -9.96
C ILE A 133 12.81 -8.48 -10.75
N LYS A 134 11.58 -7.98 -10.82
CA LYS A 134 10.55 -8.53 -11.70
C LYS A 134 10.37 -7.65 -12.92
N VAL A 135 10.43 -8.24 -14.11
CA VAL A 135 10.25 -7.56 -15.39
C VAL A 135 8.92 -8.01 -16.00
N GLU A 136 7.97 -7.08 -16.04
CA GLU A 136 6.62 -7.31 -16.51
C GLU A 136 6.50 -7.13 -18.04
N PRO A 137 5.58 -7.86 -18.70
CA PRO A 137 5.46 -7.89 -20.16
C PRO A 137 4.74 -6.68 -20.74
N VAL A 138 4.37 -5.70 -19.93
CA VAL A 138 3.62 -4.50 -20.34
C VAL A 138 4.38 -3.26 -19.92
N LYS A 139 4.44 -2.29 -20.83
CA LYS A 139 5.01 -0.97 -20.62
C LYS A 139 3.97 0.11 -20.90
N LEU A 140 3.84 1.06 -19.98
CA LEU A 140 2.99 2.25 -20.12
C LEU A 140 3.87 3.49 -20.19
N SER A 141 3.61 4.35 -21.17
CA SER A 141 4.29 5.64 -21.30
C SER A 141 3.27 6.77 -21.41
N PHE A 142 3.35 7.72 -20.49
CA PHE A 142 2.48 8.89 -20.47
C PHE A 142 3.05 10.01 -21.34
N ASP A 143 2.20 10.64 -22.16
CA ASP A 143 2.53 11.86 -22.89
C ASP A 143 1.96 13.07 -22.14
N PHE A 144 2.67 13.49 -21.08
CA PHE A 144 2.27 14.65 -20.28
C PHE A 144 2.30 15.98 -21.06
N SER A 145 2.95 16.04 -22.23
CA SER A 145 2.93 17.25 -23.06
C SER A 145 1.54 17.55 -23.64
N LYS A 146 0.67 16.54 -23.69
CA LYS A 146 -0.69 16.61 -24.21
C LYS A 146 -1.75 16.35 -23.14
N ILE A 147 -1.39 16.46 -21.86
CA ILE A 147 -2.36 16.35 -20.77
C ILE A 147 -3.39 17.48 -20.87
N GLN A 148 -4.66 17.15 -20.62
CA GLN A 148 -5.78 18.09 -20.71
C GLN A 148 -6.63 18.04 -19.46
N PHE A 149 -7.11 19.20 -19.04
CA PHE A 149 -8.05 19.38 -17.94
C PHE A 149 -9.37 19.88 -18.56
N SER A 150 -10.49 19.28 -18.20
CA SER A 150 -11.81 19.70 -18.71
C SER A 150 -12.18 21.13 -18.33
N GLU A 151 -11.56 21.65 -17.28
CA GLU A 151 -11.74 23.00 -16.79
C GLU A 151 -10.51 23.46 -16.00
N LYS A 152 -10.44 24.77 -15.73
CA LYS A 152 -9.34 25.35 -14.99
C LYS A 152 -9.43 25.00 -13.49
N LEU A 153 -8.28 24.67 -12.92
CA LEU A 153 -8.12 24.50 -11.48
C LEU A 153 -8.01 25.86 -10.78
N GLU A 154 -8.82 26.07 -9.74
CA GLU A 154 -9.00 27.33 -9.03
C GLU A 154 -9.14 27.09 -7.52
N LYS A 155 -8.63 28.02 -6.71
CA LYS A 155 -8.73 27.95 -5.25
C LYS A 155 -10.16 28.12 -4.80
N GLY A 156 -10.56 27.40 -3.76
CA GLY A 156 -11.88 27.50 -3.13
C GLY A 156 -13.02 26.89 -3.96
N ARG A 157 -12.72 26.34 -5.14
CA ARG A 157 -13.69 25.64 -5.97
C ARG A 157 -13.78 24.18 -5.57
N ASN A 158 -15.02 23.71 -5.40
CA ASN A 158 -15.31 22.30 -5.19
C ASN A 158 -15.63 21.64 -6.53
N TYR A 159 -14.86 20.61 -6.89
CA TYR A 159 -14.98 19.83 -8.10
C TYR A 159 -15.75 18.54 -7.81
N ASN A 160 -16.73 18.22 -8.65
CA ASN A 160 -17.47 16.96 -8.55
C ASN A 160 -17.00 15.94 -9.61
N ASP A 161 -16.56 16.42 -10.77
CA ASP A 161 -16.28 15.59 -11.94
C ASP A 161 -15.30 16.23 -12.93
N LEU A 162 -14.30 16.96 -12.43
CA LEU A 162 -13.21 17.45 -13.28
C LEU A 162 -12.52 16.27 -13.97
N ILE A 163 -12.38 16.32 -15.29
CA ILE A 163 -11.76 15.25 -16.07
C ILE A 163 -10.35 15.64 -16.45
N ILE A 164 -9.38 14.84 -16.01
CA ILE A 164 -8.00 14.89 -16.49
C ILE A 164 -7.84 13.80 -17.55
N THR A 165 -7.43 14.18 -18.75
CA THR A 165 -7.16 13.26 -19.86
C THR A 165 -5.68 13.27 -20.19
N VAL A 166 -5.06 12.10 -20.21
CA VAL A 166 -3.65 11.93 -20.59
C VAL A 166 -3.52 10.90 -21.71
N PRO A 167 -2.90 11.27 -22.85
CA PRO A 167 -2.57 10.29 -23.87
C PRO A 167 -1.46 9.34 -23.39
N VAL A 168 -1.61 8.07 -23.70
CA VAL A 168 -0.65 7.03 -23.31
C VAL A 168 -0.36 6.10 -24.48
N GLN A 169 0.87 5.60 -24.50
CA GLN A 169 1.26 4.46 -25.32
C GLN A 169 1.39 3.23 -24.41
N ILE A 170 0.74 2.13 -24.81
CA ILE A 170 0.88 0.83 -24.15
C ILE A 170 1.56 -0.10 -25.14
N VAL A 171 2.61 -0.78 -24.70
CA VAL A 171 3.33 -1.78 -25.49
C VAL A 171 3.37 -3.07 -24.68
N THR A 172 3.16 -4.21 -25.33
CA THR A 172 3.25 -5.53 -24.68
C THR A 172 4.19 -6.44 -25.45
N LYS A 173 4.93 -7.31 -24.76
CA LYS A 173 5.61 -8.47 -25.35
C LYS A 173 4.72 -9.72 -25.40
N ASN A 174 3.62 -9.73 -24.63
CA ASN A 174 2.68 -10.85 -24.54
C ASN A 174 1.36 -10.53 -25.27
N THR A 175 1.16 -11.17 -26.43
CA THR A 175 -0.03 -10.97 -27.29
C THR A 175 -1.34 -11.53 -26.70
N SER A 176 -1.27 -12.34 -25.64
CA SER A 176 -2.46 -12.85 -24.94
C SER A 176 -3.10 -11.82 -24.01
N ILE A 177 -2.37 -10.77 -23.63
CA ILE A 177 -2.91 -9.68 -22.80
C ILE A 177 -3.74 -8.78 -23.71
N THR A 178 -5.05 -8.82 -23.52
CA THR A 178 -6.00 -8.00 -24.29
C THR A 178 -6.66 -6.91 -23.44
N LYS A 179 -6.53 -7.00 -22.12
CA LYS A 179 -7.19 -6.12 -21.16
C LYS A 179 -6.35 -5.97 -19.90
N LEU A 180 -6.35 -4.77 -19.33
CA LEU A 180 -5.66 -4.44 -18.08
C LEU A 180 -6.57 -3.58 -17.19
N SER A 181 -6.38 -3.64 -15.87
CA SER A 181 -7.00 -2.66 -14.97
C SER A 181 -6.42 -1.27 -15.24
N ALA A 182 -7.27 -0.24 -15.26
CA ALA A 182 -6.80 1.12 -15.44
C ALA A 182 -5.97 1.55 -14.23
N PRO A 183 -4.76 2.09 -14.42
CA PRO A 183 -3.92 2.44 -13.32
C PRO A 183 -4.42 3.73 -12.65
N GLY A 184 -4.14 3.88 -11.36
CA GLY A 184 -4.60 5.00 -10.57
C GLY A 184 -3.89 6.32 -10.89
N MET A 185 -4.39 7.39 -10.29
CA MET A 185 -3.72 8.68 -10.19
C MET A 185 -3.99 9.23 -8.80
N SER A 186 -3.04 9.95 -8.22
CA SER A 186 -3.25 10.73 -7.00
C SER A 186 -2.84 12.19 -7.22
N VAL A 187 -3.34 13.08 -6.37
CA VAL A 187 -3.05 14.51 -6.45
C VAL A 187 -2.59 14.99 -5.08
N THR A 188 -1.46 15.67 -5.03
CA THR A 188 -0.90 16.20 -3.81
C THR A 188 -0.60 17.70 -3.92
N GLY A 189 -0.70 18.39 -2.78
CA GLY A 189 -0.49 19.83 -2.64
C GLY A 189 -0.91 20.30 -1.25
N LEU A 190 -0.53 21.53 -0.88
CA LEU A 190 -0.83 22.07 0.45
C LEU A 190 -2.33 22.36 0.60
N GLU A 191 -2.97 21.77 1.62
CA GLU A 191 -4.42 21.91 1.88
C GLU A 191 -5.31 21.53 0.67
N VAL A 192 -4.90 20.50 -0.07
CA VAL A 192 -5.62 19.90 -1.20
C VAL A 192 -6.35 18.64 -0.74
N SER A 193 -7.64 18.55 -1.02
CA SER A 193 -8.49 17.39 -0.73
C SER A 193 -9.07 16.80 -2.02
N LEU A 194 -8.23 16.67 -3.05
CA LEU A 194 -8.63 16.08 -4.33
C LEU A 194 -8.45 14.55 -4.29
N THR A 195 -9.46 13.85 -4.77
CA THR A 195 -9.46 12.41 -5.01
C THR A 195 -9.57 12.18 -6.51
N ALA A 196 -8.92 11.15 -7.02
CA ALA A 196 -8.93 10.82 -8.43
C ALA A 196 -9.23 9.34 -8.65
N GLN A 197 -10.06 9.04 -9.65
CA GLN A 197 -10.40 7.68 -10.03
C GLN A 197 -10.43 7.56 -11.56
N PRO A 198 -9.94 6.45 -12.13
CA PRO A 198 -10.12 6.17 -13.55
C PRO A 198 -11.61 6.19 -13.92
N VAL A 199 -11.95 6.85 -15.04
CA VAL A 199 -13.32 6.84 -15.58
C VAL A 199 -13.65 5.43 -16.06
N GLU A 200 -12.78 4.86 -16.90
CA GLU A 200 -12.80 3.46 -17.28
C GLU A 200 -11.99 2.65 -16.26
N LYS A 201 -12.57 1.62 -15.66
CA LYS A 201 -11.86 0.74 -14.70
C LYS A 201 -10.90 -0.23 -15.37
N GLU A 202 -11.06 -0.45 -16.67
CA GLU A 202 -10.27 -1.38 -17.44
C GLU A 202 -9.99 -0.79 -18.83
N ILE A 203 -8.82 -1.11 -19.34
CA ILE A 203 -8.29 -0.66 -20.62
C ILE A 203 -8.27 -1.87 -21.55
N ILE A 204 -8.94 -1.75 -22.70
CA ILE A 204 -8.83 -2.74 -23.78
C ILE A 204 -7.62 -2.35 -24.62
N LEU A 205 -6.64 -3.25 -24.71
CA LEU A 205 -5.40 -2.95 -25.40
C LEU A 205 -5.63 -2.84 -26.90
N THR A 206 -5.19 -1.71 -27.46
CA THR A 206 -5.18 -1.46 -28.90
C THR A 206 -3.78 -1.03 -29.32
N ASN A 207 -3.45 -1.20 -30.60
CA ASN A 207 -2.15 -0.81 -31.16
C ASN A 207 -2.02 0.71 -31.38
N LYS A 208 -2.93 1.53 -30.83
CA LYS A 208 -2.97 2.98 -31.01
C LYS A 208 -2.69 3.68 -29.69
N VAL A 209 -2.38 4.97 -29.75
CA VAL A 209 -2.38 5.84 -28.57
C VAL A 209 -3.77 5.81 -27.95
N GLN A 210 -3.81 5.57 -26.64
CA GLN A 210 -5.04 5.51 -25.86
C GLN A 210 -5.13 6.74 -24.97
N LEU A 211 -6.35 7.10 -24.56
CA LEU A 211 -6.57 8.23 -23.66
C LEU A 211 -7.03 7.69 -22.32
N LEU A 212 -6.21 7.87 -21.28
CA LEU A 212 -6.65 7.60 -19.91
C LEU A 212 -7.36 8.82 -19.37
N LYS A 213 -8.54 8.60 -18.79
CA LYS A 213 -9.36 9.65 -18.20
C LYS A 213 -9.52 9.40 -16.73
N TYR A 214 -9.35 10.46 -15.96
CA TYR A 214 -9.49 10.44 -14.51
C TYR A 214 -10.54 11.45 -14.10
N LYS A 215 -11.51 10.99 -13.33
CA LYS A 215 -12.48 11.83 -12.65
C LYS A 215 -11.87 12.29 -11.33
N VAL A 216 -11.81 13.61 -11.15
CA VAL A 216 -11.26 14.26 -9.97
C VAL A 216 -12.38 14.98 -9.22
N SER A 217 -12.43 14.76 -7.91
CA SER A 217 -13.41 15.37 -7.01
C SER A 217 -12.76 15.89 -5.74
N GLY A 218 -13.24 17.02 -5.21
CA GLY A 218 -12.74 17.65 -3.98
C GLY A 218 -12.38 19.12 -4.17
N MET A 219 -11.54 19.66 -3.29
CA MET A 219 -11.25 21.09 -3.24
C MET A 219 -9.77 21.41 -3.06
N ILE A 220 -9.37 22.55 -3.60
CA ILE A 220 -8.06 23.17 -3.35
C ILE A 220 -8.30 24.36 -2.42
N SER A 221 -7.92 24.25 -1.15
CA SER A 221 -8.34 25.25 -0.14
C SER A 221 -7.47 26.50 -0.12
N ARG A 222 -6.22 26.40 -0.58
CA ARG A 222 -5.24 27.48 -0.59
C ARG A 222 -4.47 27.56 -1.90
N GLU A 223 -3.77 28.68 -2.08
CA GLU A 223 -2.85 28.84 -3.19
C GLU A 223 -1.70 27.84 -3.04
N THR A 224 -1.54 26.97 -4.03
CA THR A 224 -0.56 25.88 -3.98
C THR A 224 -0.16 25.46 -5.39
N TYR A 225 0.99 24.80 -5.47
CA TYR A 225 1.32 23.94 -6.59
C TYR A 225 0.63 22.59 -6.43
N LEU A 226 0.39 21.92 -7.55
CA LEU A 226 -0.20 20.58 -7.59
C LEU A 226 0.76 19.63 -8.29
N MET A 227 0.95 18.47 -7.67
CA MET A 227 1.65 17.34 -8.23
C MET A 227 0.63 16.24 -8.50
N PHE A 228 0.65 15.72 -9.73
CA PHE A 228 -0.22 14.63 -10.16
C PHE A 228 0.64 13.39 -10.34
N ASP A 229 0.46 12.40 -9.47
CA ASP A 229 1.20 11.16 -9.50
C ASP A 229 0.39 10.12 -10.28
N PHE A 230 0.88 9.75 -11.46
CA PHE A 230 0.28 8.71 -12.29
C PHE A 230 1.01 7.40 -12.04
N TYR A 231 0.24 6.34 -11.76
CA TYR A 231 0.80 5.01 -11.56
C TYR A 231 0.80 4.28 -12.91
N ASP A 232 1.79 3.43 -13.16
CA ASP A 232 1.73 2.47 -14.25
C ASP A 232 1.15 1.12 -13.79
N PHE A 233 1.14 0.12 -14.69
CA PHE A 233 0.65 -1.23 -14.37
C PHE A 233 1.53 -1.98 -13.36
N ASN A 234 2.74 -1.48 -13.11
CA ASN A 234 3.76 -2.03 -12.23
C ASN A 234 3.84 -1.23 -10.90
N ASN A 235 2.90 -0.31 -10.67
CA ASN A 235 2.85 0.64 -9.56
C ASN A 235 4.04 1.63 -9.50
N GLN A 236 4.79 1.82 -10.58
CA GLN A 236 5.75 2.91 -10.66
C GLN A 236 5.03 4.25 -10.83
N VAL A 237 5.57 5.28 -10.17
CA VAL A 237 5.00 6.63 -10.20
C VAL A 237 5.72 7.48 -11.24
N GLN A 238 4.93 8.17 -12.07
CA GLN A 238 5.38 9.23 -12.96
C GLN A 238 4.63 10.51 -12.60
N THR A 239 5.37 11.51 -12.12
CA THR A 239 4.78 12.75 -11.61
C THR A 239 4.70 13.84 -12.68
N TYR A 240 3.51 14.40 -12.87
CA TYR A 240 3.30 15.63 -13.62
C TYR A 240 3.16 16.81 -12.65
N ASN A 241 4.10 17.76 -12.75
CA ASN A 241 4.07 18.99 -11.98
C ASN A 241 3.36 20.09 -12.79
N LEU A 242 2.22 20.58 -12.28
CA LEU A 242 1.55 21.70 -12.90
C LEU A 242 2.33 22.98 -12.60
N ARG A 243 2.95 23.57 -13.63
CA ARG A 243 3.83 24.75 -13.54
C ARG A 243 3.06 26.06 -13.36
N GLN A 244 2.01 26.06 -12.55
CA GLN A 244 1.29 27.27 -12.15
C GLN A 244 0.81 27.13 -10.71
N ILE A 245 0.86 28.23 -9.97
CA ILE A 245 0.20 28.32 -8.67
C ILE A 245 -1.30 28.40 -8.94
N ILE A 246 -2.09 27.54 -8.31
CA ILE A 246 -3.54 27.65 -8.30
C ILE A 246 -3.91 28.84 -7.42
N LYS A 247 -4.70 29.78 -7.94
CA LYS A 247 -5.10 31.00 -7.22
C LYS A 247 -6.59 31.08 -6.98
#